data_AF-A0A955KUP9-F1
#
_entry.id   AF-A0A955KUP9-F1
#
_cell.length_a   1.000
_cell.length_b   1.000
_cell.length_c   1.000
_cell.angle_alpha   90.00
_cell.angle_beta   90.00
_cell.angle_gamma   90.00
#
_symmetry.space_group_name_H-M   'P 1'
#
loop_
_entity.id
_entity.type
_entity.pdbx_description
1 polymer ?
#
loop_
_entity_poly.entity_id
_entity_poly.type
_entity_poly.pdbx_seq_one_letter_code
_entity_poly.pdbx_strand_id
1 'polypeptide(L)'
;KAAIKKINEQVPKNRLKYIPITPAENRAIMNFSRTAQKMYQPTVESIATIINTIAKKLPGHRERVQHIGLFGYSRGTENVQLPRAIKFTGSLYSIGIPPELIGSGKALRHAKETGFLPLLEKLCPYLREDFAHVGHYLNRENVEHLAKKHPGIKAIHDDIEGIEEVLGIKIGPTKPHHYIHRNLSSTIYYKLGLNEDFSEEALKAAEIRKSLG
;
A
#
# COMPACT_ATOMS: atom_id res chain seq x y z
N LYS A 1 9.40 15.62 18.92
CA LYS A 1 10.73 16.06 19.45
C LYS A 1 11.78 14.94 19.40
N ALA A 2 11.48 13.70 19.81
CA ALA A 2 12.43 12.57 19.75
C ALA A 2 12.93 12.24 18.33
N ALA A 3 12.05 12.19 17.33
CA ALA A 3 12.45 11.92 15.94
C ALA A 3 13.41 12.98 15.38
N ILE A 4 13.14 14.28 15.63
CA ILE A 4 14.00 15.39 15.22
C ILE A 4 15.38 15.26 15.86
N LYS A 5 15.43 14.97 17.17
CA LYS A 5 16.70 14.72 17.88
C LYS A 5 17.48 13.57 17.23
N LYS A 6 16.83 12.43 17.00
CA LYS A 6 17.45 11.26 16.34
C LYS A 6 17.98 11.61 14.94
N ILE A 7 17.21 12.32 14.13
CA ILE A 7 17.64 12.76 12.78
C ILE A 7 18.86 13.66 12.88
N ASN A 8 18.83 14.69 13.73
CA ASN A 8 19.94 15.63 13.90
C ASN A 8 21.23 14.93 14.38
N GLU A 9 21.11 13.90 15.22
CA GLU A 9 22.25 13.12 15.72
C GLU A 9 22.78 12.09 14.70
N GLN A 10 21.89 11.44 13.94
CA GLN A 10 22.23 10.28 13.12
C GLN A 10 22.54 10.63 11.67
N VAL A 11 21.87 11.64 11.09
CA VAL A 11 22.10 12.02 9.69
C VAL A 11 23.55 12.40 9.45
N PRO A 12 24.19 13.30 10.23
CA PRO A 12 25.60 13.65 10.01
C PRO A 12 26.54 12.45 10.00
N LYS A 13 26.29 11.45 10.88
CA LYS A 13 27.08 10.21 11.00
C LYS A 13 26.89 9.25 9.82
N ASN A 14 25.79 9.38 9.10
CA ASN A 14 25.40 8.47 8.04
C ASN A 14 25.40 9.12 6.65
N ARG A 15 25.83 10.38 6.51
CA ARG A 15 25.81 11.12 5.21
C ARG A 15 26.57 10.40 4.10
N LEU A 16 27.62 9.66 4.44
CA LEU A 16 28.44 8.92 3.48
C LEU A 16 28.06 7.42 3.39
N LYS A 17 27.06 6.98 4.17
CA LYS A 17 26.56 5.61 4.11
C LYS A 17 25.49 5.53 3.03
N TYR A 18 25.92 5.43 1.79
CA TYR A 18 25.07 5.10 0.66
C TYR A 18 25.46 3.73 0.09
N ILE A 19 24.51 3.09 -0.59
CA ILE A 19 24.75 1.83 -1.29
C ILE A 19 25.09 2.21 -2.73
N PRO A 20 26.35 2.05 -3.20
CA PRO A 20 26.67 2.28 -4.59
C PRO A 20 25.94 1.25 -5.46
N ILE A 21 25.34 1.72 -6.55
CA ILE A 21 24.62 0.89 -7.52
C ILE A 21 25.45 0.84 -8.80
N THR A 22 25.86 -0.36 -9.20
CA THR A 22 26.56 -0.58 -10.47
C THR A 22 25.62 -0.42 -11.67
N PRO A 23 26.12 -0.14 -12.88
CA PRO A 23 25.28 -0.11 -14.08
C PRO A 23 24.51 -1.42 -14.33
N ALA A 24 25.06 -2.56 -13.91
CA ALA A 24 24.38 -3.85 -13.99
C ALA A 24 23.23 -3.97 -12.99
N GLU A 25 23.46 -3.61 -11.71
CA GLU A 25 22.40 -3.56 -10.69
C GLU A 25 21.29 -2.58 -11.11
N ASN A 26 21.64 -1.41 -11.65
CA ASN A 26 20.66 -0.44 -12.13
C ASN A 26 19.76 -1.01 -13.25
N ARG A 27 20.35 -1.76 -14.21
CA ARG A 27 19.56 -2.47 -15.24
C ARG A 27 18.64 -3.52 -14.63
N ALA A 28 19.14 -4.29 -13.66
CA ALA A 28 18.34 -5.30 -12.95
C ALA A 28 17.16 -4.66 -12.20
N ILE A 29 17.41 -3.56 -11.47
CA ILE A 29 16.37 -2.79 -10.77
C ILE A 29 15.33 -2.27 -11.76
N MET A 30 15.74 -1.65 -12.87
CA MET A 30 14.81 -1.12 -13.86
C MET A 30 13.97 -2.22 -14.52
N ASN A 31 14.54 -3.40 -14.77
CA ASN A 31 13.81 -4.54 -15.31
C ASN A 31 12.80 -5.08 -14.28
N PHE A 32 13.23 -5.27 -13.03
CA PHE A 32 12.37 -5.71 -11.94
C PHE A 32 11.21 -4.74 -11.72
N SER A 33 11.47 -3.43 -11.67
CA SER A 33 10.44 -2.40 -11.49
C SER A 33 9.37 -2.44 -12.59
N ARG A 34 9.76 -2.65 -13.85
CA ARG A 34 8.78 -2.81 -14.96
C ARG A 34 7.94 -4.07 -14.79
N THR A 35 8.54 -5.18 -14.35
CA THR A 35 7.81 -6.42 -14.09
C THR A 35 6.85 -6.27 -12.92
N ALA A 36 7.32 -5.69 -11.80
CA ALA A 36 6.50 -5.42 -10.62
C ALA A 36 5.33 -4.47 -10.95
N GLN A 37 5.56 -3.44 -11.77
CA GLN A 37 4.48 -2.57 -12.26
C GLN A 37 3.38 -3.36 -12.97
N LYS A 38 3.74 -4.30 -13.87
CA LYS A 38 2.77 -5.13 -14.59
C LYS A 38 1.98 -6.07 -13.66
N MET A 39 2.51 -6.39 -12.48
CA MET A 39 1.82 -7.19 -11.46
C MET A 39 0.88 -6.37 -10.57
N TYR A 40 1.21 -5.09 -10.37
CA TYR A 40 0.46 -4.14 -9.53
C TYR A 40 -0.69 -3.46 -10.28
N GLN A 41 -0.38 -2.90 -11.45
CA GLN A 41 -1.25 -1.98 -12.17
C GLN A 41 -2.63 -2.57 -12.54
N PRO A 42 -2.73 -3.80 -13.09
CA PRO A 42 -4.03 -4.36 -13.47
C PRO A 42 -4.98 -4.53 -12.28
N THR A 43 -4.45 -4.96 -11.12
CA THR A 43 -5.26 -5.10 -9.90
C THR A 43 -5.79 -3.74 -9.44
N VAL A 44 -4.94 -2.71 -9.41
CA VAL A 44 -5.37 -1.36 -9.00
C VAL A 44 -6.38 -0.76 -9.96
N GLU A 45 -6.17 -0.87 -11.27
CA GLU A 45 -7.11 -0.38 -12.29
C GLU A 45 -8.48 -1.07 -12.16
N SER A 46 -8.50 -2.38 -11.87
CA SER A 46 -9.75 -3.14 -11.70
C SER A 46 -10.61 -2.70 -10.51
N ILE A 47 -10.01 -2.07 -9.49
CA ILE A 47 -10.70 -1.61 -8.27
C ILE A 47 -10.81 -0.08 -8.18
N ALA A 48 -10.43 0.63 -9.25
CA ALA A 48 -10.34 2.08 -9.22
C ALA A 48 -11.67 2.78 -8.90
N THR A 49 -12.80 2.24 -9.34
CA THR A 49 -14.13 2.77 -9.01
C THR A 49 -14.40 2.76 -7.50
N ILE A 50 -13.98 1.71 -6.80
CA ILE A 50 -14.10 1.59 -5.35
C ILE A 50 -13.19 2.61 -4.67
N ILE A 51 -11.92 2.67 -5.10
CA ILE A 51 -10.92 3.61 -4.58
C ILE A 51 -11.43 5.06 -4.70
N ASN A 52 -11.98 5.42 -5.86
CA ASN A 52 -12.50 6.75 -6.14
C ASN A 52 -13.76 7.07 -5.33
N THR A 53 -14.66 6.10 -5.16
CA THR A 53 -15.86 6.27 -4.34
C THR A 53 -15.49 6.56 -2.89
N ILE A 54 -14.53 5.81 -2.33
CA ILE A 54 -14.07 6.03 -0.96
C ILE A 54 -13.32 7.36 -0.84
N ALA A 55 -12.46 7.67 -1.81
CA ALA A 55 -11.64 8.88 -1.79
C ALA A 55 -12.48 10.16 -1.74
N LYS A 56 -13.66 10.16 -2.34
CA LYS A 56 -14.60 11.30 -2.28
C LYS A 56 -15.11 11.56 -0.85
N LYS A 57 -15.31 10.50 -0.06
CA LYS A 57 -15.81 10.56 1.32
C LYS A 57 -14.68 10.80 2.35
N LEU A 58 -13.41 10.61 1.98
CA LEU A 58 -12.30 10.91 2.89
C LEU A 58 -12.11 12.41 3.12
N PRO A 59 -11.95 12.85 4.38
CA PRO A 59 -11.80 14.26 4.73
C PRO A 59 -10.49 14.85 4.19
N GLY A 60 -10.52 16.15 3.90
CA GLY A 60 -9.34 16.93 3.55
C GLY A 60 -9.00 17.92 4.65
N HIS A 61 -7.87 17.73 5.35
CA HIS A 61 -7.44 18.64 6.43
C HIS A 61 -6.71 19.91 5.95
N ARG A 62 -6.51 20.06 4.64
CA ARG A 62 -5.92 21.26 4.03
C ARG A 62 -6.68 21.53 2.74
N GLU A 63 -6.98 22.80 2.50
CA GLU A 63 -7.32 23.25 1.16
C GLU A 63 -6.15 22.96 0.22
N ARG A 64 -6.46 22.46 -0.97
CA ARG A 64 -5.44 22.11 -1.95
C ARG A 64 -5.84 22.68 -3.28
N VAL A 65 -4.95 23.49 -3.84
CA VAL A 65 -5.02 23.86 -5.25
C VAL A 65 -4.98 22.57 -6.07
N GLN A 66 -5.98 22.36 -6.92
CA GLN A 66 -5.93 21.26 -7.87
C GLN A 66 -4.80 21.57 -8.86
N HIS A 67 -3.79 20.70 -8.96
CA HIS A 67 -2.85 20.74 -10.09
C HIS A 67 -3.58 20.20 -11.33
N ILE A 68 -4.39 21.07 -11.93
CA ILE A 68 -4.97 20.95 -13.27
C ILE A 68 -4.16 21.90 -14.16
N GLY A 69 -3.65 21.41 -15.29
CA GLY A 69 -2.79 22.17 -16.22
C GLY A 69 -1.39 21.57 -16.40
N LEU A 70 -0.48 22.35 -17.01
CA LEU A 70 0.86 21.95 -17.51
C LEU A 70 1.79 21.28 -16.46
N PHE A 71 1.52 21.46 -15.16
CA PHE A 71 2.26 20.87 -14.05
C PHE A 71 1.50 19.72 -13.34
N GLY A 72 0.41 19.25 -13.93
CA GLY A 72 -0.35 18.12 -13.42
C GLY A 72 0.37 16.80 -13.70
N TYR A 73 0.72 16.05 -12.65
CA TYR A 73 1.12 14.65 -12.81
C TYR A 73 0.00 13.88 -13.52
N SER A 74 0.34 13.07 -14.54
CA SER A 74 -0.60 12.12 -15.13
C SER A 74 -1.13 11.20 -14.03
N ARG A 75 -2.42 11.37 -13.71
CA ARG A 75 -3.15 10.59 -12.68
C ARG A 75 -3.97 9.47 -13.29
N GLY A 76 -3.69 9.13 -14.54
CA GLY A 76 -4.28 8.01 -15.24
C GLY A 76 -3.38 7.50 -16.33
N THR A 77 -3.49 6.20 -16.58
CA THR A 77 -3.32 5.60 -17.90
C THR A 77 -4.57 5.88 -18.72
N GLU A 78 -4.58 5.59 -20.02
CA GLU A 78 -5.63 5.97 -20.98
C GLU A 78 -7.08 5.65 -20.53
N ASN A 79 -7.30 4.78 -19.53
CA ASN A 79 -8.63 4.29 -19.14
C ASN A 79 -9.13 4.67 -17.72
N VAL A 80 -8.27 5.09 -16.78
CA VAL A 80 -8.67 5.23 -15.37
C VAL A 80 -7.98 6.41 -14.68
N GLN A 81 -8.75 7.28 -14.03
CA GLN A 81 -8.23 8.36 -13.18
C GLN A 81 -8.26 7.98 -11.71
N LEU A 82 -7.10 7.93 -11.06
CA LEU A 82 -6.95 7.62 -9.63
C LEU A 82 -6.84 8.91 -8.78
N PRO A 83 -7.20 8.85 -7.48
CA PRO A 83 -7.01 9.98 -6.59
C PRO A 83 -5.52 10.20 -6.28
N ARG A 84 -5.18 11.34 -5.68
CA ARG A 84 -3.80 11.59 -5.23
C ARG A 84 -3.39 10.57 -4.14
N ALA A 85 -2.09 10.33 -4.02
CA ALA A 85 -1.49 9.34 -3.10
C ALA A 85 -2.16 9.25 -1.72
N ILE A 86 -2.32 10.34 -0.98
CA ILE A 86 -2.94 10.30 0.36
C ILE A 86 -4.37 9.74 0.34
N LYS A 87 -5.19 10.17 -0.63
CA LYS A 87 -6.56 9.66 -0.76
C LYS A 87 -6.58 8.25 -1.35
N PHE A 88 -5.64 7.91 -2.22
CA PHE A 88 -5.46 6.57 -2.76
C PHE A 88 -5.15 5.56 -1.65
N THR A 89 -4.09 5.82 -0.89
CA THR A 89 -3.66 5.01 0.26
C THR A 89 -4.76 4.96 1.30
N GLY A 90 -5.33 6.12 1.68
CA GLY A 90 -6.38 6.17 2.67
C GLY A 90 -7.63 5.39 2.28
N SER A 91 -8.02 5.39 1.00
CA SER A 91 -9.16 4.60 0.53
C SER A 91 -8.92 3.11 0.73
N LEU A 92 -7.74 2.65 0.35
CA LEU A 92 -7.33 1.25 0.39
C LEU A 92 -7.18 0.74 1.84
N TYR A 93 -6.51 1.50 2.70
CA TYR A 93 -6.46 1.19 4.13
C TYR A 93 -7.84 1.24 4.80
N SER A 94 -8.76 2.10 4.36
CA SER A 94 -10.11 2.19 4.92
C SER A 94 -10.95 0.92 4.69
N ILE A 95 -10.71 0.19 3.61
CA ILE A 95 -11.32 -1.13 3.37
C ILE A 95 -10.44 -2.29 3.83
N GLY A 96 -9.33 -2.00 4.50
CA GLY A 96 -8.40 -3.01 5.02
C GLY A 96 -7.60 -3.72 3.93
N ILE A 97 -7.34 -3.06 2.80
CA ILE A 97 -6.48 -3.57 1.73
C ILE A 97 -5.29 -2.61 1.60
N PRO A 98 -4.24 -2.72 2.41
CA PRO A 98 -3.07 -1.87 2.23
C PRO A 98 -2.48 -1.96 0.81
N PRO A 99 -2.22 -0.83 0.12
CA PRO A 99 -1.74 -0.81 -1.26
C PRO A 99 -0.43 -1.56 -1.45
N GLU A 100 0.43 -1.58 -0.45
CA GLU A 100 1.74 -2.22 -0.49
C GLU A 100 1.62 -3.74 -0.68
N LEU A 101 0.50 -4.35 -0.28
CA LEU A 101 0.27 -5.79 -0.47
C LEU A 101 -0.13 -6.16 -1.90
N ILE A 102 -0.61 -5.20 -2.70
CA ILE A 102 -1.09 -5.46 -4.06
C ILE A 102 0.12 -5.75 -4.97
N GLY A 103 0.11 -6.87 -5.70
CA GLY A 103 1.18 -7.25 -6.64
C GLY A 103 2.52 -7.65 -6.01
N SER A 104 2.73 -7.38 -4.72
CA SER A 104 4.00 -7.58 -4.04
C SER A 104 4.37 -9.04 -3.84
N GLY A 105 3.42 -9.93 -3.58
CA GLY A 105 3.73 -11.35 -3.45
C GLY A 105 4.18 -11.98 -4.76
N LYS A 106 3.48 -11.66 -5.86
CA LYS A 106 3.92 -12.03 -7.21
C LYS A 106 5.30 -11.45 -7.53
N ALA A 107 5.55 -10.18 -7.19
CA ALA A 107 6.85 -9.55 -7.41
C ALA A 107 7.97 -10.20 -6.58
N LEU A 108 7.71 -10.57 -5.33
CA LEU A 108 8.67 -11.24 -4.45
C LEU A 108 8.98 -12.66 -4.90
N ARG A 109 7.95 -13.43 -5.31
CA ARG A 109 8.16 -14.76 -5.91
C ARG A 109 9.03 -14.66 -7.17
N HIS A 110 8.72 -13.71 -8.05
CA HIS A 110 9.54 -13.44 -9.23
C HIS A 110 10.97 -13.02 -8.88
N ALA A 111 11.16 -12.18 -7.86
CA ALA A 111 12.49 -11.80 -7.37
C ALA A 111 13.28 -13.02 -6.88
N LYS A 112 12.62 -13.96 -6.20
CA LYS A 112 13.22 -15.22 -5.73
C LYS A 112 13.62 -16.11 -6.91
N GLU A 113 12.71 -16.31 -7.88
CA GLU A 113 12.93 -17.13 -9.07
C GLU A 113 14.07 -16.61 -9.96
N THR A 114 14.18 -15.29 -10.10
CA THR A 114 15.21 -14.63 -10.95
C THR A 114 16.53 -14.39 -10.24
N GLY A 115 16.65 -14.74 -8.95
CA GLY A 115 17.83 -14.45 -8.13
C GLY A 115 18.01 -12.96 -7.80
N PHE A 116 17.01 -12.12 -8.03
CA PHE A 116 17.03 -10.69 -7.71
C PHE A 116 16.79 -10.40 -6.21
N LEU A 117 16.19 -11.35 -5.47
CA LEU A 117 15.82 -11.19 -4.06
C LEU A 117 16.98 -10.69 -3.15
N PRO A 118 18.23 -11.20 -3.24
CA PRO A 118 19.32 -10.70 -2.41
C PRO A 118 19.66 -9.22 -2.67
N LEU A 119 19.56 -8.77 -3.92
CA LEU A 119 19.74 -7.36 -4.25
C LEU A 119 18.57 -6.51 -3.73
N LEU A 120 17.34 -7.04 -3.80
CA LEU A 120 16.18 -6.38 -3.23
C LEU A 120 16.31 -6.21 -1.70
N GLU A 121 16.69 -7.25 -0.97
CA GLU A 121 16.90 -7.18 0.49
C GLU A 121 18.06 -6.24 0.87
N LYS A 122 19.12 -6.19 0.06
CA LYS A 122 20.22 -5.21 0.22
C LYS A 122 19.71 -3.77 0.08
N LEU A 123 18.84 -3.50 -0.89
CA LEU A 123 18.34 -2.15 -1.19
C LEU A 123 17.17 -1.72 -0.30
N CYS A 124 16.37 -2.69 0.17
CA CYS A 124 15.22 -2.50 1.04
C CYS A 124 15.48 -3.22 2.38
N PRO A 125 16.33 -2.66 3.26
CA PRO A 125 16.75 -3.35 4.48
C PRO A 125 15.62 -3.58 5.50
N TYR A 126 14.50 -2.86 5.36
CA TYR A 126 13.32 -3.00 6.22
C TYR A 126 12.18 -3.78 5.55
N LEU A 127 12.45 -4.51 4.46
CA LEU A 127 11.41 -5.17 3.66
C LEU A 127 10.47 -6.03 4.51
N ARG A 128 11.02 -6.83 5.43
CA ARG A 128 10.22 -7.72 6.28
C ARG A 128 9.41 -6.93 7.31
N GLU A 129 10.04 -5.95 7.94
CA GLU A 129 9.42 -5.08 8.94
C GLU A 129 8.30 -4.24 8.33
N ASP A 130 8.50 -3.71 7.12
CA ASP A 130 7.53 -2.91 6.39
C ASP A 130 6.29 -3.77 6.06
N PHE A 131 6.48 -4.97 5.49
CA PHE A 131 5.35 -5.86 5.21
C PHE A 131 4.65 -6.38 6.47
N ALA A 132 5.41 -6.67 7.53
CA ALA A 132 4.83 -7.05 8.82
C ALA A 132 3.99 -5.91 9.42
N HIS A 133 4.48 -4.67 9.34
CA HIS A 133 3.79 -3.48 9.81
C HIS A 133 2.51 -3.22 9.01
N VAL A 134 2.61 -3.23 7.68
CA VAL A 134 1.46 -3.06 6.78
C VAL A 134 0.41 -4.13 7.03
N GLY A 135 0.84 -5.38 7.25
CA GLY A 135 -0.03 -6.52 7.54
C GLY A 135 -0.94 -6.33 8.75
N HIS A 136 -0.58 -5.47 9.70
CA HIS A 136 -1.42 -5.16 10.85
C HIS A 136 -2.76 -4.52 10.48
N TYR A 137 -2.84 -3.88 9.32
CA TYR A 137 -4.03 -3.17 8.85
C TYR A 137 -4.78 -3.92 7.75
N LEU A 138 -4.34 -5.14 7.42
CA LEU A 138 -5.04 -6.05 6.51
C LEU A 138 -6.33 -6.58 7.14
N ASN A 139 -7.41 -6.53 6.37
CA ASN A 139 -8.67 -7.21 6.65
C ASN A 139 -8.91 -8.29 5.59
N ARG A 140 -8.56 -9.53 5.93
CA ARG A 140 -8.72 -10.70 5.04
C ARG A 140 -10.20 -10.96 4.70
N GLU A 141 -11.12 -10.71 5.63
CA GLU A 141 -12.56 -10.90 5.43
C GLU A 141 -13.09 -9.96 4.34
N ASN A 142 -12.67 -8.69 4.38
CA ASN A 142 -13.01 -7.73 3.33
C ASN A 142 -12.41 -8.12 1.97
N VAL A 143 -11.16 -8.60 1.94
CA VAL A 143 -10.54 -9.11 0.71
C VAL A 143 -11.39 -10.24 0.10
N GLU A 144 -11.80 -11.21 0.91
CA GLU A 144 -12.66 -12.33 0.48
C GLU A 144 -14.03 -11.85 -0.04
N HIS A 145 -14.67 -10.93 0.70
CA HIS A 145 -15.96 -10.38 0.29
C HIS A 145 -15.88 -9.57 -1.01
N LEU A 146 -14.84 -8.76 -1.16
CA LEU A 146 -14.63 -7.93 -2.33
C LEU A 146 -14.18 -8.78 -3.53
N ALA A 147 -13.41 -9.85 -3.33
CA ALA A 147 -13.00 -10.78 -4.38
C ALA A 147 -14.20 -11.45 -5.08
N LYS A 148 -15.31 -11.67 -4.36
CA LYS A 148 -16.55 -12.21 -4.95
C LYS A 148 -17.19 -11.26 -5.96
N LYS A 149 -17.01 -9.94 -5.79
CA LYS A 149 -17.60 -8.89 -6.64
C LYS A 149 -16.62 -8.35 -7.68
N HIS A 150 -15.32 -8.42 -7.38
CA HIS A 150 -14.24 -7.84 -8.17
C HIS A 150 -13.14 -8.87 -8.36
N PRO A 151 -13.13 -9.61 -9.49
CA PRO A 151 -12.17 -10.68 -9.75
C PRO A 151 -10.70 -10.24 -9.59
N GLY A 152 -10.39 -8.97 -9.86
CA GLY A 152 -9.04 -8.42 -9.69
C GLY A 152 -8.51 -8.43 -8.25
N ILE A 153 -9.38 -8.50 -7.24
CA ILE A 153 -9.00 -8.60 -5.81
C ILE A 153 -8.59 -10.03 -5.44
N LYS A 154 -9.02 -11.05 -6.20
CA LYS A 154 -8.63 -12.45 -5.94
C LYS A 154 -7.11 -12.60 -5.93
N ALA A 155 -6.44 -11.87 -6.82
CA ALA A 155 -4.98 -11.83 -6.91
C ALA A 155 -4.28 -11.34 -5.62
N ILE A 156 -4.95 -10.56 -4.77
CA ILE A 156 -4.39 -10.04 -3.52
C ILE A 156 -4.20 -11.18 -2.51
N HIS A 157 -5.06 -12.20 -2.54
CA HIS A 157 -4.87 -13.39 -1.70
C HIS A 157 -3.54 -14.07 -2.01
N ASP A 158 -3.30 -14.33 -3.30
CA ASP A 158 -2.05 -14.94 -3.78
C ASP A 158 -0.83 -14.05 -3.47
N ASP A 159 -1.02 -12.72 -3.49
CA ASP A 159 0.02 -11.78 -3.11
C ASP A 159 0.35 -11.85 -1.62
N ILE A 160 -0.65 -11.93 -0.73
CA ILE A 160 -0.43 -12.08 0.71
C ILE A 160 0.35 -13.37 1.01
N GLU A 161 -0.08 -14.49 0.44
CA GLU A 161 0.60 -15.77 0.60
C GLU A 161 2.04 -15.73 0.06
N GLY A 162 2.25 -15.08 -1.10
CA GLY A 162 3.58 -14.95 -1.68
C GLY A 162 4.53 -14.13 -0.81
N ILE A 163 4.04 -13.09 -0.15
CA ILE A 163 4.84 -12.32 0.81
C ILE A 163 5.17 -13.19 2.03
N GLU A 164 4.19 -13.87 2.62
CA GLU A 164 4.39 -14.75 3.79
C GLU A 164 5.40 -15.88 3.48
N GLU A 165 5.29 -16.50 2.30
CA GLU A 165 6.17 -17.56 1.82
C GLU A 165 7.61 -17.09 1.59
N VAL A 166 7.79 -15.98 0.86
CA VAL A 166 9.14 -15.51 0.46
C VAL A 166 9.86 -14.87 1.64
N LEU A 167 9.14 -14.10 2.47
CA LEU A 167 9.71 -13.36 3.59
C LEU A 167 9.60 -14.10 4.93
N GLY A 168 8.98 -15.29 4.98
CA GLY A 168 8.87 -16.07 6.22
C GLY A 168 8.23 -15.31 7.39
N ILE A 169 7.29 -14.40 7.08
CA ILE A 169 6.56 -13.60 8.07
C ILE A 169 5.09 -14.01 8.08
N LYS A 170 4.36 -13.64 9.14
CA LYS A 170 2.90 -13.74 9.19
C LYS A 170 2.27 -12.36 9.06
N ILE A 171 1.40 -12.19 8.08
CA ILE A 171 0.69 -10.95 7.78
C ILE A 171 -0.69 -10.99 8.43
N GLY A 172 -0.91 -10.04 9.33
CA GLY A 172 -2.21 -9.82 9.95
C GLY A 172 -2.16 -8.92 11.18
N PRO A 173 -3.35 -8.62 11.75
CA PRO A 173 -3.46 -7.91 13.01
C PRO A 173 -2.86 -8.74 14.15
N THR A 174 -2.05 -8.08 14.99
CA THR A 174 -1.31 -8.70 16.11
C THR A 174 -1.63 -8.11 17.48
N LYS A 175 -2.27 -6.93 17.54
CA LYS A 175 -2.52 -6.17 18.77
C LYS A 175 -3.98 -5.74 18.81
N PRO A 176 -4.57 -5.45 19.99
CA PRO A 176 -5.97 -5.06 20.11
C PRO A 176 -6.39 -3.92 19.16
N HIS A 177 -5.58 -2.86 19.04
CA HIS A 177 -5.89 -1.76 18.12
C HIS A 177 -5.84 -2.15 16.64
N HIS A 178 -5.02 -3.13 16.25
CA HIS A 178 -5.03 -3.69 14.89
C HIS A 178 -6.38 -4.37 14.61
N TYR A 179 -6.92 -5.13 15.58
CA TYR A 179 -8.25 -5.72 15.46
C TYR A 179 -9.37 -4.66 15.46
N ILE A 180 -9.22 -3.56 16.21
CA ILE A 180 -10.17 -2.44 16.13
C ILE A 180 -10.14 -1.82 14.73
N HIS A 181 -8.96 -1.62 14.13
CA HIS A 181 -8.86 -1.17 12.74
C HIS A 181 -9.54 -2.14 11.77
N ARG A 182 -9.32 -3.46 11.94
CA ARG A 182 -10.02 -4.49 11.17
C ARG A 182 -11.54 -4.32 11.26
N ASN A 183 -12.08 -4.19 12.47
CA ASN A 183 -13.53 -4.02 12.68
C ASN A 183 -14.06 -2.74 12.01
N LEU A 184 -13.35 -1.61 12.16
CA LEU A 184 -13.71 -0.36 11.49
C LEU A 184 -13.72 -0.51 9.96
N SER A 185 -12.73 -1.21 9.40
CA SER A 185 -12.69 -1.48 7.97
C SER A 185 -13.84 -2.38 7.50
N SER A 186 -14.28 -3.34 8.31
CA SER A 186 -15.49 -4.13 8.03
C SER A 186 -16.74 -3.24 8.05
N THR A 187 -16.89 -2.36 9.05
CA THR A 187 -18.00 -1.39 9.10
C THR A 187 -18.02 -0.49 7.86
N ILE A 188 -16.86 0.05 7.45
CA ILE A 188 -16.74 0.88 6.24
C ILE A 188 -17.18 0.10 5.00
N TYR A 189 -16.78 -1.17 4.86
CA TYR A 189 -17.21 -2.02 3.74
C TYR A 189 -18.74 -2.18 3.67
N TYR A 190 -19.40 -2.47 4.80
CA TYR A 190 -20.86 -2.60 4.82
C TYR A 190 -21.58 -1.27 4.57
N LYS A 191 -21.14 -0.18 5.22
CA LYS A 191 -21.68 1.16 4.99
C LYS A 191 -21.52 1.61 3.54
N LEU A 192 -20.39 1.30 2.91
CA LEU A 192 -20.19 1.54 1.47
C LEU A 192 -21.24 0.81 0.63
N GLY A 193 -21.55 -0.45 0.95
CA GLY A 193 -22.58 -1.23 0.29
C GLY A 193 -24.01 -0.71 0.48
N LEU A 194 -24.29 -0.09 1.64
CA LEU A 194 -25.57 0.56 1.97
C LEU A 194 -25.65 2.02 1.48
N ASN A 195 -24.59 2.53 0.85
CA ASN A 195 -24.42 3.95 0.49
C ASN A 195 -24.54 4.92 1.67
N GLU A 196 -24.21 4.47 2.88
CA GLU A 196 -24.20 5.28 4.10
C GLU A 196 -22.92 6.12 4.22
N ASP A 197 -22.93 7.11 5.11
CA ASP A 197 -21.73 7.85 5.49
C ASP A 197 -20.86 7.03 6.45
N PHE A 198 -19.58 6.94 6.12
CA PHE A 198 -18.55 6.23 6.88
C PHE A 198 -17.35 7.13 7.25
N SER A 199 -17.51 8.45 7.09
CA SER A 199 -16.42 9.43 7.28
C SER A 199 -15.81 9.34 8.69
N GLU A 200 -16.65 9.12 9.71
CA GLU A 200 -16.22 8.97 11.10
C GLU A 200 -15.40 7.68 11.31
N GLU A 201 -15.86 6.55 10.77
CA GLU A 201 -15.11 5.28 10.87
C GLU A 201 -13.77 5.36 10.13
N ALA A 202 -13.74 6.01 8.96
CA ALA A 202 -12.51 6.20 8.20
C ALA A 202 -11.50 7.06 8.97
N LEU A 203 -11.96 8.08 9.69
CA LEU A 203 -11.14 8.91 10.59
C LEU A 203 -10.62 8.10 11.79
N LYS A 204 -11.48 7.35 12.48
CA LYS A 204 -11.06 6.49 13.60
C LYS A 204 -10.02 5.45 13.15
N ALA A 205 -10.21 4.86 11.96
CA ALA A 205 -9.24 3.94 11.38
C ALA A 205 -7.90 4.64 11.08
N ALA A 206 -7.94 5.88 10.56
CA ALA A 206 -6.76 6.71 10.33
C ALA A 206 -6.00 7.03 11.62
N GLU A 207 -6.70 7.30 12.72
CA GLU A 207 -6.09 7.55 14.03
C GLU A 207 -5.35 6.33 14.59
N ILE A 208 -5.84 5.12 14.31
CA ILE A 208 -5.17 3.88 14.73
C ILE A 208 -3.85 3.70 13.97
N ARG A 209 -3.87 3.89 12.65
CA ARG A 209 -2.67 3.80 11.80
C ARG A 209 -1.80 5.06 11.78
N LYS A 210 -2.21 6.10 12.52
CA LYS A 210 -1.51 7.39 12.66
C LYS A 210 -1.32 8.19 11.37
N SER A 211 -2.07 7.84 10.30
CA SER A 211 -2.11 8.60 9.05
C SER A 211 -3.45 8.38 8.33
N LEU A 212 -3.92 9.39 7.60
CA LEU A 212 -5.06 9.21 6.69
C LEU A 212 -4.68 8.26 5.55
N GLY A 213 -3.47 8.41 5.02
CA GLY A 213 -2.85 7.63 3.94
C GLY A 213 -1.49 8.21 3.59
#